data_AF-A0A7R9QNN0-F1
#
_entry.id   AF-A0A7R9QNN0-F1
#
_cell.length_a   1.000
_cell.length_b   1.000
_cell.length_c   1.000
_cell.angle_alpha   90.00
_cell.angle_beta   90.00
_cell.angle_gamma   90.00
#
_symmetry.space_group_name_H-M   'P 1'
#
loop_
_entity.id
_entity.type
_entity.pdbx_description
1 polymer ?
#
loop_
_entity_poly.entity_id
_entity_poly.type
_entity_poly.pdbx_seq_one_letter_code
_entity_poly.pdbx_strand_id
1 'polypeptide(L)'
;MTQTHLKEHLHGAVGADDLSKMSEEELQFHYFKMHDNDNNNKLDGSELIKSLIHWHVEESKHLGANAPATGTTKIFTDQELEQMIDPILEMDDKNRDGYIDYPEFVAAQKARGFTGQFVVEELTRSATQESIKWAISGRSGPKLAQVLSVATKETGIDVTNIPTIEADIQSEESLRAMTARTRLVLNTVGPYRFFGEQMVKACVETATSHLDISGEPDYMERMQLTYNKAARDKGIYIASACGWGCIPVDLGVEFLKKNFNGEVNAVETYISVKTGPQGARANFATWQSAIHGFGAQSQLKPLRRRLYSEVFTKPRPQSKFRLSRKTLPFRSEYARGWCLPFPDADRSVVQRTQQYRYETLNERPAQMEAYFTVPNFLALMGLLFVGAIFGVFTSFRWGRSLLEAYPSFFSFGAFSRVGPTREQLRDTSFRTIIVGKGWAD
;
A
#
# COMPACT_ATOMS: atom_id res chain seq x y z
N MET A 1 -19.72 -0.30 4.09
CA MET A 1 -20.04 0.26 5.42
C MET A 1 -21.10 -0.69 5.95
N THR A 2 -20.87 -1.43 7.04
CA THR A 2 -21.76 -2.59 7.33
C THR A 2 -23.17 -2.16 7.68
N GLN A 3 -24.12 -2.97 7.22
CA GLN A 3 -25.54 -2.75 7.44
C GLN A 3 -25.86 -2.53 8.93
N THR A 4 -25.27 -3.27 9.87
CA THR A 4 -25.54 -3.13 11.32
C THR A 4 -25.10 -1.79 11.91
N HIS A 5 -23.93 -1.27 11.49
CA HIS A 5 -23.35 -0.07 12.07
C HIS A 5 -23.95 1.23 11.52
N LEU A 6 -24.37 1.21 10.25
CA LEU A 6 -25.19 2.27 9.68
C LEU A 6 -26.51 2.42 10.43
N LYS A 7 -27.13 1.31 10.84
CA LYS A 7 -28.36 1.35 11.63
C LYS A 7 -28.15 1.98 13.01
N GLU A 8 -26.99 1.81 13.64
CA GLU A 8 -26.66 2.44 14.94
C GLU A 8 -26.53 3.97 14.82
N HIS A 9 -25.77 4.47 13.84
CA HIS A 9 -25.64 5.91 13.60
C HIS A 9 -26.94 6.56 13.10
N LEU A 10 -27.74 5.82 12.33
CA LEU A 10 -29.03 6.29 11.84
C LEU A 10 -30.17 6.16 12.86
N HIS A 11 -29.96 5.46 13.97
CA HIS A 11 -31.01 5.18 14.97
C HIS A 11 -31.59 6.45 15.62
N GLY A 12 -30.86 7.57 15.56
CA GLY A 12 -31.32 8.89 16.01
C GLY A 12 -32.06 9.72 14.96
N ALA A 13 -31.99 9.34 13.68
CA ALA A 13 -32.52 10.10 12.54
C ALA A 13 -33.60 9.35 11.73
N VAL A 14 -33.60 8.01 11.79
CA VAL A 14 -34.51 7.12 11.04
C VAL A 14 -34.96 5.99 11.97
N GLY A 15 -36.22 5.55 11.88
CA GLY A 15 -36.77 4.51 12.75
C GLY A 15 -36.05 3.15 12.59
N ALA A 16 -35.85 2.45 13.71
CA ALA A 16 -35.12 1.17 13.77
C ALA A 16 -35.67 0.08 12.82
N ASP A 17 -36.99 0.07 12.61
CA ASP A 17 -37.66 -0.90 11.72
C ASP A 17 -37.41 -0.63 10.23
N ASP A 18 -37.27 0.63 9.81
CA ASP A 18 -36.98 1.01 8.42
C ASP A 18 -35.51 0.74 8.09
N LEU A 19 -34.64 1.04 9.04
CA LEU A 19 -33.21 0.78 8.96
C LEU A 19 -32.92 -0.70 8.75
N SER A 20 -33.69 -1.59 9.38
CA SER A 20 -33.51 -3.04 9.29
C SER A 20 -33.61 -3.61 7.88
N LYS A 21 -34.37 -2.95 6.98
CA LYS A 21 -34.76 -3.41 5.64
C LYS A 21 -33.92 -2.81 4.50
N MET A 22 -33.08 -1.82 4.79
CA MET A 22 -32.30 -1.09 3.78
C MET A 22 -31.08 -1.85 3.29
N SER A 23 -30.78 -1.73 1.99
CA SER A 23 -29.54 -2.22 1.35
C SER A 23 -28.31 -1.47 1.84
N GLU A 24 -27.11 -2.00 1.55
CA GLU A 24 -25.86 -1.32 1.91
C GLU A 24 -25.71 0.01 1.14
N GLU A 25 -26.15 0.06 -0.11
CA GLU A 25 -26.16 1.29 -0.91
C GLU A 25 -27.12 2.34 -0.34
N GLU A 26 -28.31 1.93 0.12
CA GLU A 26 -29.29 2.82 0.74
C GLU A 26 -28.77 3.38 2.06
N LEU A 27 -28.14 2.55 2.88
CA LEU A 27 -27.58 3.00 4.15
C LEU A 27 -26.38 3.95 3.94
N GLN A 28 -25.51 3.69 2.96
CA GLN A 28 -24.43 4.61 2.60
C GLN A 28 -24.96 5.96 2.10
N PHE A 29 -26.04 5.94 1.32
CA PHE A 29 -26.72 7.14 0.87
C PHE A 29 -27.33 7.92 2.05
N HIS A 30 -28.00 7.23 2.97
CA HIS A 30 -28.56 7.86 4.17
C HIS A 30 -27.48 8.46 5.07
N TYR A 31 -26.33 7.80 5.22
CA TYR A 31 -25.18 8.36 5.93
C TYR A 31 -24.67 9.63 5.25
N PHE A 32 -24.48 9.60 3.93
CA PHE A 32 -24.09 10.79 3.17
C PHE A 32 -25.10 11.93 3.37
N LYS A 33 -26.40 11.65 3.26
CA LYS A 33 -27.48 12.62 3.46
C LYS A 33 -27.60 13.15 4.89
N MET A 34 -27.20 12.39 5.89
CA MET A 34 -27.19 12.85 7.29
C MET A 34 -26.18 13.99 7.50
N HIS A 35 -25.09 13.98 6.73
CA HIS A 35 -24.01 14.94 6.84
C HIS A 35 -24.12 16.12 5.85
N ASP A 36 -24.96 15.97 4.82
CA ASP A 36 -25.42 17.03 3.91
C ASP A 36 -26.51 17.88 4.59
N ASN A 37 -26.07 18.90 5.31
CA ASN A 37 -26.89 19.68 6.23
C ASN A 37 -27.69 20.77 5.52
N ASP A 38 -27.23 21.25 4.36
CA ASP A 38 -27.97 22.20 3.52
C ASP A 38 -28.81 21.51 2.42
N ASN A 39 -28.75 20.17 2.37
CA ASN A 39 -29.52 19.30 1.48
C ASN A 39 -29.21 19.53 -0.01
N ASN A 40 -27.99 19.96 -0.34
CA ASN A 40 -27.54 20.22 -1.70
C ASN A 40 -27.01 18.96 -2.44
N ASN A 41 -27.01 17.79 -1.77
CA ASN A 41 -26.46 16.51 -2.23
C ASN A 41 -24.94 16.50 -2.43
N LYS A 42 -24.23 17.34 -1.69
CA LYS A 42 -22.78 17.43 -1.64
C LYS A 42 -22.33 17.58 -0.19
N LEU A 43 -21.04 17.41 0.07
CA LEU A 43 -20.42 17.67 1.35
C LEU A 43 -19.36 18.76 1.20
N ASP A 44 -19.56 19.89 1.85
CA ASP A 44 -18.56 20.96 1.92
C ASP A 44 -17.60 20.79 3.11
N GLY A 45 -16.58 21.65 3.18
CA GLY A 45 -15.61 21.63 4.29
C GLY A 45 -16.26 21.78 5.67
N SER A 46 -17.32 22.59 5.81
CA SER A 46 -18.03 22.81 7.07
C SER A 46 -18.85 21.59 7.49
N GLU A 47 -19.44 20.90 6.53
CA GLU A 47 -20.19 19.66 6.73
C GLU A 47 -19.27 18.50 7.09
N LEU A 48 -18.09 18.44 6.47
CA LEU A 48 -17.03 17.51 6.87
C LEU A 48 -16.52 17.80 8.29
N ILE A 49 -16.32 19.08 8.65
CA ILE A 49 -15.95 19.50 10.01
C ILE A 49 -17.02 19.05 11.01
N LYS A 50 -18.28 19.34 10.72
CA LYS A 50 -19.41 18.98 11.57
C LYS A 50 -19.51 17.46 11.74
N SER A 51 -19.24 16.69 10.69
CA SER A 51 -19.19 15.23 10.74
C SER A 51 -18.08 14.73 11.66
N LEU A 52 -16.88 15.31 11.55
CA LEU A 52 -15.72 14.97 12.38
C LEU A 52 -15.92 15.35 13.86
N ILE A 53 -16.53 16.51 14.12
CA ILE A 53 -16.81 16.99 15.48
C ILE A 53 -17.98 16.21 16.12
N HIS A 54 -19.06 15.96 15.38
CA HIS A 54 -20.18 15.14 15.87
C HIS A 54 -19.70 13.76 16.29
N TRP A 55 -18.80 13.17 15.49
CA TRP A 55 -18.14 11.92 15.81
C TRP A 55 -17.31 12.01 17.12
N HIS A 56 -16.52 13.07 17.32
CA HIS A 56 -15.76 13.31 18.56
C HIS A 56 -16.65 13.55 19.81
N VAL A 57 -17.81 14.18 19.64
CA VAL A 57 -18.77 14.44 20.72
C VAL A 57 -19.52 13.17 21.12
N GLU A 58 -19.82 12.27 20.18
CA GLU A 58 -20.37 10.94 20.48
C GLU A 58 -19.34 10.05 21.19
N GLU A 59 -18.07 10.09 20.76
CA GLU A 59 -16.95 9.38 21.40
C GLU A 59 -16.81 9.75 22.90
N SER A 60 -17.02 11.03 23.24
CA SER A 60 -16.99 11.55 24.61
C SER A 60 -18.07 10.95 25.52
N LYS A 61 -19.22 10.56 24.97
CA LYS A 61 -20.34 9.98 25.73
C LYS A 61 -20.10 8.51 26.10
N HIS A 62 -19.18 7.84 25.41
CA HIS A 62 -18.85 6.42 25.66
C HIS A 62 -17.75 6.22 26.73
N LEU A 63 -17.19 7.29 27.30
CA LEU A 63 -16.10 7.23 28.30
C LEU A 63 -16.54 6.98 29.76
N GLY A 64 -17.84 6.95 30.07
CA GLY A 64 -18.34 6.67 31.43
C GLY A 64 -17.75 7.59 32.51
N ALA A 65 -17.68 7.10 33.77
CA ALA A 65 -17.29 7.88 34.96
C ALA A 65 -15.83 8.42 34.99
N ASN A 66 -15.05 8.24 33.92
CA ASN A 66 -13.68 8.73 33.79
C ASN A 66 -13.56 10.00 32.91
N ALA A 67 -14.67 10.69 32.63
CA ALA A 67 -14.64 11.95 31.89
C ALA A 67 -13.99 13.08 32.73
N PRO A 68 -13.08 13.91 32.17
CA PRO A 68 -12.55 15.09 32.84
C PRO A 68 -13.67 16.08 33.23
N ALA A 69 -13.55 16.73 34.40
CA ALA A 69 -14.55 17.67 34.92
C ALA A 69 -14.75 18.93 34.06
N THR A 70 -13.82 19.20 33.14
CA THR A 70 -13.95 20.17 32.05
C THR A 70 -14.26 19.39 30.77
N GLY A 71 -15.46 19.59 30.21
CA GLY A 71 -15.92 18.89 29.00
C GLY A 71 -14.85 18.84 27.90
N THR A 72 -14.75 17.69 27.24
CA THR A 72 -13.70 17.30 26.29
C THR A 72 -13.79 17.96 24.92
N THR A 73 -14.63 18.98 24.73
CA THR A 73 -14.72 19.69 23.46
C THR A 73 -13.49 20.57 23.27
N LYS A 74 -12.40 19.98 22.79
CA LYS A 74 -11.27 20.72 22.24
C LYS A 74 -11.84 21.71 21.22
N ILE A 75 -11.63 23.01 21.46
CA ILE A 75 -11.94 24.04 20.48
C ILE A 75 -10.79 24.01 19.47
N PHE A 76 -11.05 23.49 18.29
CA PHE A 76 -10.08 23.46 17.21
C PHE A 76 -9.88 24.88 16.66
N THR A 77 -8.64 25.24 16.39
CA THR A 77 -8.32 26.48 15.66
C THR A 77 -8.62 26.31 14.16
N ASP A 78 -8.87 27.41 13.45
CA ASP A 78 -9.12 27.37 12.00
C ASP A 78 -8.00 26.64 11.24
N GLN A 79 -6.75 26.86 11.64
CA GLN A 79 -5.59 26.22 11.03
C GLN A 79 -5.53 24.70 11.28
N GLU A 80 -6.02 24.22 12.43
CA GLU A 80 -6.16 22.79 12.70
C GLU A 80 -7.29 22.17 11.88
N LEU A 81 -8.41 22.89 11.72
CA LEU A 81 -9.53 22.45 10.88
C LEU A 81 -9.11 22.36 9.40
N GLU A 82 -8.39 23.36 8.88
CA GLU A 82 -7.81 23.33 7.54
C GLU A 82 -6.89 22.12 7.34
N GLN A 83 -5.99 21.85 8.29
CA GLN A 83 -5.10 20.68 8.23
C GLN A 83 -5.83 19.33 8.24
N MET A 84 -7.03 19.27 8.81
CA MET A 84 -7.87 18.06 8.82
C MET A 84 -8.69 17.90 7.54
N ILE A 85 -9.16 19.01 6.96
CA ILE A 85 -10.13 19.03 5.86
C ILE A 85 -9.47 19.13 4.49
N ASP A 86 -8.45 19.98 4.34
CA ASP A 86 -7.80 20.22 3.05
C ASP A 86 -7.29 18.92 2.42
N PRO A 87 -6.65 18.00 3.16
CA PRO A 87 -6.25 16.72 2.57
C PRO A 87 -7.43 15.86 2.14
N ILE A 88 -8.59 15.96 2.80
CA ILE A 88 -9.80 15.21 2.45
C ILE A 88 -10.38 15.77 1.15
N LEU A 89 -10.58 17.09 1.07
CA LEU A 89 -11.07 17.75 -0.14
C LEU A 89 -10.11 17.54 -1.31
N GLU A 90 -8.80 17.77 -1.13
CA GLU A 90 -7.79 17.55 -2.18
C GLU A 90 -7.80 16.11 -2.72
N MET A 91 -8.08 15.12 -1.86
CA MET A 91 -8.11 13.71 -2.24
C MET A 91 -9.44 13.26 -2.83
N ASP A 92 -10.57 13.78 -2.32
CA ASP A 92 -11.90 13.21 -2.52
C ASP A 92 -12.77 14.08 -3.46
N ASP A 93 -12.65 15.41 -3.47
CA ASP A 93 -13.24 16.31 -4.50
C ASP A 93 -12.49 16.14 -5.84
N LYS A 94 -13.13 15.52 -6.84
CA LYS A 94 -12.51 15.20 -8.14
C LYS A 94 -12.63 16.37 -9.11
N ASN A 95 -13.74 17.10 -9.06
CA ASN A 95 -14.04 18.16 -10.00
C ASN A 95 -13.47 19.52 -9.55
N ARG A 96 -12.92 19.60 -8.33
CA ARG A 96 -12.38 20.79 -7.67
C ARG A 96 -13.41 21.91 -7.56
N ASP A 97 -14.66 21.53 -7.33
CA ASP A 97 -15.76 22.49 -7.11
C ASP A 97 -15.86 22.94 -5.65
N GLY A 98 -15.04 22.38 -4.76
CA GLY A 98 -15.02 22.66 -3.33
C GLY A 98 -15.93 21.74 -2.52
N TYR A 99 -16.53 20.73 -3.14
CA TYR A 99 -17.48 19.82 -2.51
C TYR A 99 -17.16 18.36 -2.84
N ILE A 100 -17.70 17.44 -2.04
CA ILE A 100 -17.66 15.99 -2.31
C ILE A 100 -19.08 15.52 -2.61
N ASP A 101 -19.33 15.10 -3.85
CA ASP A 101 -20.62 14.50 -4.21
C ASP A 101 -20.70 13.01 -3.79
N TYR A 102 -21.92 12.44 -3.84
CA TYR A 102 -22.12 11.04 -3.44
C TYR A 102 -21.26 10.03 -4.24
N PRO A 103 -21.17 10.13 -5.58
CA PRO A 103 -20.23 9.33 -6.36
C PRO A 103 -18.77 9.43 -5.90
N GLU A 104 -18.26 10.63 -5.62
CA GLU A 104 -16.91 10.89 -5.14
C GLU A 104 -16.68 10.27 -3.76
N PHE A 105 -17.65 10.45 -2.85
CA PHE A 105 -17.65 9.84 -1.52
C PHE A 105 -17.54 8.31 -1.58
N VAL A 106 -18.38 7.66 -2.39
CA VAL A 106 -18.38 6.20 -2.54
C VAL A 106 -17.06 5.71 -3.17
N ALA A 107 -16.53 6.44 -4.15
CA ALA A 107 -15.27 6.11 -4.80
C ALA A 107 -14.06 6.22 -3.84
N ALA A 108 -14.02 7.29 -3.03
CA ALA A 108 -13.01 7.49 -2.00
C ALA A 108 -13.03 6.37 -0.94
N GLN A 109 -14.22 5.96 -0.52
CA GLN A 109 -14.38 4.88 0.45
C GLN A 109 -13.91 3.52 -0.07
N LYS A 110 -14.20 3.19 -1.33
CA LYS A 110 -13.77 1.92 -1.94
C LYS A 110 -12.26 1.85 -2.20
N ALA A 111 -11.62 2.99 -2.45
CA ALA A 111 -10.19 3.04 -2.76
C ALA A 111 -9.29 2.80 -1.53
N ARG A 112 -9.69 3.29 -0.35
CA ARG A 112 -8.89 3.23 0.88
C ARG A 112 -9.04 1.87 1.59
N GLY A 113 -7.92 1.20 1.89
CA GLY A 113 -7.90 -0.02 2.70
C GLY A 113 -8.01 -1.36 1.95
N PHE A 114 -8.00 -1.32 0.60
CA PHE A 114 -8.18 -2.49 -0.25
C PHE A 114 -7.27 -3.67 0.13
N THR A 115 -5.96 -3.46 0.19
CA THR A 115 -5.02 -4.54 0.52
C THR A 115 -5.13 -5.01 1.97
N GLY A 116 -5.41 -4.09 2.90
CA GLY A 116 -5.60 -4.41 4.32
C GLY A 116 -6.72 -5.43 4.54
N GLN A 117 -7.78 -5.37 3.73
CA GLN A 117 -8.88 -6.33 3.79
C GLN A 117 -8.42 -7.77 3.53
N PHE A 118 -7.61 -8.00 2.48
CA PHE A 118 -7.06 -9.32 2.17
C PHE A 118 -6.06 -9.80 3.23
N VAL A 119 -5.28 -8.89 3.81
CA VAL A 119 -4.38 -9.23 4.92
C VAL A 119 -5.18 -9.70 6.14
N VAL A 120 -6.32 -9.07 6.44
CA VAL A 120 -7.21 -9.51 7.53
C VAL A 120 -7.83 -10.87 7.24
N GLU A 121 -8.26 -11.14 6.00
CA GLU A 121 -8.75 -12.46 5.57
C GLU A 121 -7.69 -13.57 5.78
N GLU A 122 -6.45 -13.34 5.34
CA GLU A 122 -5.38 -14.33 5.53
C GLU A 122 -4.93 -14.46 6.98
N LEU A 123 -4.90 -13.37 7.74
CA LEU A 123 -4.58 -13.39 9.16
C LEU A 123 -5.66 -14.14 9.96
N THR A 124 -6.93 -14.04 9.55
CA THR A 124 -8.04 -14.81 10.12
C THR A 124 -7.82 -16.31 9.94
N ARG A 125 -7.44 -16.74 8.73
CA ARG A 125 -7.10 -18.15 8.47
C ARG A 125 -5.87 -18.60 9.24
N SER A 126 -4.83 -17.78 9.29
CA SER A 126 -3.55 -18.12 9.95
C SER A 126 -3.69 -18.15 11.47
N ALA A 127 -4.46 -17.23 12.07
CA ALA A 127 -4.62 -17.13 13.51
C ALA A 127 -5.34 -18.36 14.11
N THR A 128 -6.22 -19.01 13.35
CA THR A 128 -6.87 -20.28 13.78
C THR A 128 -5.91 -21.46 13.77
N GLN A 129 -4.86 -21.43 12.96
CA GLN A 129 -3.85 -22.48 12.89
C GLN A 129 -2.73 -22.29 13.92
N GLU A 130 -2.31 -21.04 14.13
CA GLU A 130 -1.08 -20.69 14.88
C GLU A 130 -1.36 -20.00 16.24
N SER A 131 -2.62 -19.90 16.68
CA SER A 131 -3.04 -19.24 17.94
C SER A 131 -2.49 -17.82 18.11
N ILE A 132 -2.55 -17.01 17.04
CA ILE A 132 -2.02 -15.64 17.03
C ILE A 132 -3.00 -14.69 17.70
N LYS A 133 -2.53 -13.87 18.66
CA LYS A 133 -3.29 -12.74 19.20
C LYS A 133 -3.07 -11.51 18.32
N TRP A 134 -4.14 -10.95 17.77
CA TRP A 134 -4.07 -9.82 16.84
C TRP A 134 -5.21 -8.82 17.06
N ALA A 135 -5.04 -7.66 16.45
CA ALA A 135 -5.98 -6.55 16.41
C ALA A 135 -5.88 -5.89 15.04
N ILE A 136 -6.92 -5.15 14.63
CA ILE A 136 -6.84 -4.27 13.46
C ILE A 136 -6.82 -2.82 13.90
N SER A 137 -6.11 -1.98 13.15
CA SER A 137 -5.99 -0.57 13.46
C SER A 137 -6.30 0.33 12.29
N GLY A 138 -6.86 1.50 12.58
CA GLY A 138 -7.11 2.55 11.60
C GLY A 138 -7.93 3.69 12.19
N ARG A 139 -7.97 4.80 11.46
CA ARG A 139 -8.64 6.07 11.80
C ARG A 139 -10.18 6.04 11.80
N SER A 140 -10.79 4.89 11.60
CA SER A 140 -12.26 4.79 11.48
C SER A 140 -12.75 3.46 12.02
N GLY A 141 -13.26 3.47 13.25
CA GLY A 141 -14.00 2.35 13.84
C GLY A 141 -15.05 1.72 12.90
N PRO A 142 -15.92 2.51 12.24
CA PRO A 142 -16.88 2.02 11.24
C PRO A 142 -16.24 1.14 10.16
N LYS A 143 -15.09 1.58 9.65
CA LYS A 143 -14.39 0.88 8.56
C LYS A 143 -13.69 -0.37 9.04
N LEU A 144 -13.13 -0.34 10.25
CA LEU A 144 -12.56 -1.53 10.89
C LEU A 144 -13.63 -2.60 11.09
N ALA A 145 -14.81 -2.24 11.60
CA ALA A 145 -15.93 -3.17 11.75
C ALA A 145 -16.38 -3.77 10.41
N GLN A 146 -16.40 -2.95 9.34
CA GLN A 146 -16.69 -3.45 8.00
C GLN A 146 -15.66 -4.47 7.52
N VAL A 147 -14.37 -4.20 7.69
CA VAL A 147 -13.29 -5.11 7.29
C VAL A 147 -13.44 -6.46 8.00
N LEU A 148 -13.76 -6.47 9.30
CA LEU A 148 -14.02 -7.70 10.05
C LEU A 148 -15.25 -8.45 9.53
N SER A 149 -16.35 -7.76 9.26
CA SER A 149 -17.56 -8.39 8.71
C SER A 149 -17.32 -9.05 7.35
N VAL A 150 -16.57 -8.38 6.47
CA VAL A 150 -16.18 -8.95 5.17
C VAL A 150 -15.28 -10.17 5.38
N ALA A 151 -14.29 -10.07 6.27
CA ALA A 151 -13.43 -11.21 6.59
C ALA A 151 -14.21 -12.40 7.14
N THR A 152 -15.19 -12.19 8.03
CA THR A 152 -16.08 -13.25 8.52
C THR A 152 -16.84 -13.92 7.38
N LYS A 153 -17.42 -13.14 6.47
CA LYS A 153 -18.17 -13.67 5.32
C LYS A 153 -17.29 -14.50 4.38
N GLU A 154 -16.07 -14.04 4.11
CA GLU A 154 -15.19 -14.62 3.10
C GLU A 154 -14.38 -15.81 3.63
N THR A 155 -14.17 -15.89 4.94
CA THR A 155 -13.42 -16.97 5.58
C THR A 155 -14.32 -18.01 6.27
N GLY A 156 -15.57 -17.64 6.61
CA GLY A 156 -16.47 -18.46 7.41
C GLY A 156 -16.10 -18.51 8.90
N ILE A 157 -15.14 -17.70 9.36
CA ILE A 157 -14.66 -17.65 10.75
C ILE A 157 -15.12 -16.33 11.36
N ASP A 158 -15.83 -16.38 12.50
CA ASP A 158 -16.30 -15.16 13.16
C ASP A 158 -15.14 -14.39 13.81
N VAL A 159 -14.82 -13.23 13.24
CA VAL A 159 -13.80 -12.29 13.73
C VAL A 159 -14.39 -10.94 14.12
N THR A 160 -15.72 -10.84 14.27
CA THR A 160 -16.38 -9.57 14.61
C THR A 160 -15.98 -9.02 15.97
N ASN A 161 -15.55 -9.89 16.88
CA ASN A 161 -15.10 -9.53 18.24
C ASN A 161 -13.58 -9.29 18.35
N ILE A 162 -12.84 -9.28 17.23
CA ILE A 162 -11.41 -8.98 17.26
C ILE A 162 -11.20 -7.51 17.69
N PRO A 163 -10.24 -7.23 18.59
CA PRO A 163 -9.99 -5.87 19.04
C PRO A 163 -9.67 -4.93 17.89
N THR A 164 -10.31 -3.76 17.91
CA THR A 164 -9.98 -2.64 17.06
C THR A 164 -9.18 -1.61 17.86
N ILE A 165 -8.20 -0.98 17.21
CA ILE A 165 -7.39 0.08 17.81
C ILE A 165 -7.48 1.29 16.89
N GLU A 166 -7.98 2.39 17.42
CA GLU A 166 -7.93 3.63 16.66
C GLU A 166 -6.49 4.13 16.56
N ALA A 167 -6.06 4.40 15.33
CA ALA A 167 -4.72 4.89 15.05
C ALA A 167 -4.76 5.84 13.85
N ASP A 168 -4.28 7.06 14.05
CA ASP A 168 -4.09 8.05 12.99
C ASP A 168 -2.61 8.20 12.65
N ILE A 169 -2.29 8.06 11.37
CA ILE A 169 -0.93 8.18 10.84
C ILE A 169 -0.37 9.60 10.98
N GLN A 170 -1.26 10.60 11.09
CA GLN A 170 -0.88 11.99 11.31
C GLN A 170 -0.59 12.32 12.78
N SER A 171 -0.92 11.42 13.73
CA SER A 171 -0.73 11.62 15.16
C SER A 171 0.38 10.73 15.73
N GLU A 172 1.52 11.34 16.07
CA GLU A 172 2.67 10.61 16.66
C GLU A 172 2.30 9.93 18.00
N GLU A 173 1.46 10.56 18.81
CA GLU A 173 0.97 9.99 20.07
C GLU A 173 0.08 8.77 19.83
N SER A 174 -0.84 8.86 18.87
CA SER A 174 -1.72 7.76 18.48
C SER A 174 -0.91 6.54 17.99
N LEU A 175 0.08 6.78 17.12
CA LEU A 175 0.97 5.72 16.63
C LEU A 175 1.81 5.10 17.75
N ARG A 176 2.36 5.89 18.67
CA ARG A 176 3.10 5.36 19.83
C ARG A 176 2.22 4.50 20.73
N ALA A 177 1.01 4.97 21.04
CA ALA A 177 0.05 4.24 21.86
C ALA A 177 -0.35 2.89 21.23
N MET A 178 -0.54 2.84 19.92
CA MET A 178 -0.85 1.61 19.20
C MET A 178 0.36 0.66 19.13
N THR A 179 1.51 1.17 18.70
CA THR A 179 2.72 0.34 18.49
C THR A 179 3.26 -0.25 19.79
N ALA A 180 3.14 0.44 20.92
CA ALA A 180 3.55 -0.06 22.24
C ALA A 180 2.74 -1.29 22.73
N ARG A 181 1.59 -1.58 22.10
CA ARG A 181 0.69 -2.69 22.49
C ARG A 181 0.92 -3.97 21.68
N THR A 182 1.84 -3.97 20.73
CA THR A 182 2.13 -5.11 19.84
C THR A 182 3.62 -5.36 19.72
N ARG A 183 3.99 -6.55 19.26
CA ARG A 183 5.37 -6.91 18.90
C ARG A 183 5.66 -6.73 17.41
N LEU A 184 4.60 -6.72 16.60
CA LEU A 184 4.67 -6.65 15.15
C LEU A 184 3.51 -5.81 14.61
N VAL A 185 3.83 -4.89 13.70
CA VAL A 185 2.87 -4.16 12.88
C VAL A 185 2.95 -4.65 11.43
N LEU A 186 1.80 -5.06 10.88
CA LEU A 186 1.63 -5.29 9.44
C LEU A 186 1.05 -4.02 8.81
N ASN A 187 1.92 -3.18 8.26
CA ASN A 187 1.52 -1.90 7.69
C ASN A 187 1.02 -2.07 6.25
N THR A 188 -0.26 -1.77 6.04
CA THR A 188 -0.90 -1.71 4.71
C THR A 188 -1.31 -0.29 4.32
N VAL A 189 -0.77 0.73 4.99
CA VAL A 189 -1.07 2.15 4.75
C VAL A 189 -0.04 2.72 3.78
N GLY A 190 -0.49 2.94 2.54
CA GLY A 190 0.28 3.61 1.50
C GLY A 190 -0.43 4.85 0.94
N PRO A 191 0.26 5.62 0.07
CA PRO A 191 1.63 5.42 -0.41
C PRO A 191 2.69 5.61 0.69
N TYR A 192 3.65 4.69 0.79
CA TYR A 192 4.59 4.63 1.92
C TYR A 192 5.60 5.76 1.88
N ARG A 193 5.90 6.31 0.70
CA ARG A 193 6.72 7.51 0.59
C ARG A 193 6.24 8.66 1.47
N PHE A 194 4.92 8.82 1.62
CA PHE A 194 4.33 9.93 2.36
C PHE A 194 4.02 9.54 3.81
N PHE A 195 3.55 8.31 4.02
CA PHE A 195 2.96 7.91 5.30
C PHE A 195 3.74 6.82 6.04
N GLY A 196 4.68 6.15 5.37
CA GLY A 196 5.36 4.98 5.92
C GLY A 196 6.35 5.31 7.03
N GLU A 197 7.06 6.44 6.94
CA GLU A 197 8.11 6.79 7.90
C GLU A 197 7.59 7.01 9.31
N GLN A 198 6.42 7.65 9.46
CA GLN A 198 5.80 7.91 10.76
C GLN A 198 5.55 6.60 11.52
N MET A 199 5.08 5.57 10.80
CA MET A 199 4.89 4.23 11.37
C MET A 199 6.21 3.56 11.75
N VAL A 200 7.23 3.62 10.87
CA VAL A 200 8.56 3.04 11.16
C VAL A 200 9.19 3.72 12.38
N LYS A 201 9.13 5.05 12.46
CA LYS A 201 9.62 5.84 13.60
C LYS A 201 8.94 5.38 14.88
N ALA A 202 7.60 5.33 14.92
CA ALA A 202 6.85 4.89 16.09
C ALA A 202 7.21 3.45 16.50
N CYS A 203 7.31 2.53 15.54
CA CYS A 203 7.72 1.15 15.78
C CYS A 203 9.15 1.07 16.38
N VAL A 204 10.09 1.83 15.82
CA VAL A 204 11.45 1.90 16.35
C VAL A 204 11.45 2.48 17.77
N GLU A 205 10.71 3.55 18.04
CA GLU A 205 10.60 4.16 19.36
C GLU A 205 10.08 3.18 20.42
N THR A 206 9.05 2.41 20.10
CA THR A 206 8.39 1.46 21.01
C THR A 206 8.99 0.06 21.03
N ALA A 207 10.07 -0.18 20.28
CA ALA A 207 10.71 -1.50 20.13
C ALA A 207 9.75 -2.57 19.57
N THR A 208 9.00 -2.17 18.55
CA THR A 208 8.04 -2.99 17.82
C THR A 208 8.57 -3.30 16.42
N SER A 209 8.47 -4.56 15.98
CA SER A 209 8.85 -4.92 14.61
C SER A 209 7.81 -4.42 13.61
N HIS A 210 8.24 -4.15 12.39
CA HIS A 210 7.42 -3.57 11.32
C HIS A 210 7.62 -4.35 10.03
N LEU A 211 6.50 -4.68 9.38
CA LEU A 211 6.46 -5.23 8.04
C LEU A 211 5.57 -4.36 7.16
N ASP A 212 5.97 -4.14 5.92
CA ASP A 212 5.12 -3.49 4.91
C ASP A 212 5.22 -4.17 3.54
N ILE A 213 4.30 -3.78 2.66
CA ILE A 213 4.22 -4.28 1.28
C ILE A 213 4.69 -3.23 0.26
N SER A 214 5.57 -2.31 0.66
CA SER A 214 6.01 -1.20 -0.20
C SER A 214 6.72 -1.71 -1.45
N GLY A 215 6.39 -1.10 -2.59
CA GLY A 215 7.10 -1.25 -3.86
C GLY A 215 7.88 0.02 -4.23
N GLU A 216 8.27 0.84 -3.24
CA GLU A 216 8.85 2.18 -3.47
C GLU A 216 10.33 2.21 -3.03
N PRO A 217 11.30 1.98 -3.94
CA PRO A 217 12.72 1.84 -3.60
C PRO A 217 13.28 2.98 -2.74
N ASP A 218 12.86 4.19 -3.05
CA ASP A 218 13.28 5.40 -2.36
C ASP A 218 12.83 5.43 -0.88
N TYR A 219 11.58 5.04 -0.59
CA TYR A 219 11.13 4.87 0.80
C TYR A 219 11.92 3.76 1.50
N MET A 220 12.03 2.59 0.88
CA MET A 220 12.69 1.44 1.48
C MET A 220 14.16 1.70 1.80
N GLU A 221 14.88 2.36 0.88
CA GLU A 221 16.30 2.67 1.02
C GLU A 221 16.52 3.78 2.06
N ARG A 222 15.60 4.76 2.17
CA ARG A 222 15.62 5.75 3.26
C ARG A 222 15.37 5.11 4.62
N MET A 223 14.36 4.25 4.75
CA MET A 223 14.06 3.62 6.04
C MET A 223 15.24 2.79 6.53
N GLN A 224 15.91 2.07 5.62
CA GLN A 224 17.15 1.36 5.97
C GLN A 224 18.26 2.33 6.36
N LEU A 225 18.52 3.38 5.57
CA LEU A 225 19.56 4.35 5.89
C LEU A 225 19.36 4.99 7.27
N THR A 226 18.13 5.42 7.57
CA THR A 226 17.81 6.16 8.79
C THR A 226 17.71 5.26 10.02
N TYR A 227 17.02 4.12 9.93
CA TYR A 227 16.60 3.33 11.10
C TYR A 227 17.38 2.04 11.33
N ASN A 228 18.26 1.61 10.40
CA ASN A 228 18.96 0.32 10.52
C ASN A 228 19.74 0.14 11.83
N LYS A 229 20.47 1.17 12.28
CA LYS A 229 21.20 1.10 13.56
C LYS A 229 20.25 1.01 14.76
N ALA A 230 19.26 1.90 14.83
CA ALA A 230 18.33 1.94 15.95
C ALA A 230 17.48 0.65 16.06
N ALA A 231 17.04 0.09 14.92
CA ALA A 231 16.34 -1.19 14.88
C ALA A 231 17.22 -2.34 15.36
N ARG A 232 18.49 -2.38 14.93
CA ARG A 232 19.48 -3.37 15.38
C ARG A 232 19.74 -3.27 16.89
N ASP A 233 19.98 -2.06 17.40
CA ASP A 233 20.26 -1.82 18.81
C ASP A 233 19.08 -2.25 19.71
N LYS A 234 17.84 -2.17 19.19
CA LYS A 234 16.62 -2.62 19.88
C LYS A 234 16.24 -4.08 19.61
N GLY A 235 16.95 -4.78 18.74
CA GLY A 235 16.66 -6.19 18.40
C GLY A 235 15.33 -6.39 17.66
N ILE A 236 14.89 -5.41 16.88
CA ILE A 236 13.63 -5.47 16.11
C ILE A 236 13.88 -5.57 14.61
N TYR A 237 12.88 -6.05 13.88
CA TYR A 237 12.91 -6.13 12.43
C TYR A 237 12.09 -5.00 11.81
N ILE A 238 12.68 -4.28 10.87
CA ILE A 238 11.98 -3.37 9.95
C ILE A 238 12.17 -3.96 8.56
N ALA A 239 11.15 -4.66 8.05
CA ALA A 239 11.22 -5.32 6.75
C ALA A 239 10.17 -4.75 5.79
N SER A 240 10.60 -4.43 4.59
CA SER A 240 9.77 -3.84 3.55
C SER A 240 9.75 -4.77 2.33
N ALA A 241 8.86 -4.49 1.39
CA ALA A 241 8.63 -5.32 0.20
C ALA A 241 8.13 -6.74 0.51
N CYS A 242 7.39 -6.92 1.59
CA CYS A 242 6.75 -8.19 1.96
C CYS A 242 5.47 -8.47 1.18
N GLY A 243 5.43 -8.07 -0.10
CA GLY A 243 4.30 -8.26 -1.01
C GLY A 243 4.71 -9.01 -2.27
N TRP A 244 3.71 -9.32 -3.10
CA TRP A 244 3.91 -9.97 -4.40
C TRP A 244 4.96 -9.27 -5.28
N GLY A 245 5.05 -7.94 -5.20
CA GLY A 245 5.94 -7.16 -6.05
C GLY A 245 7.43 -7.43 -5.86
N CYS A 246 7.86 -8.15 -4.81
CA CYS A 246 9.27 -8.50 -4.60
C CYS A 246 9.52 -9.92 -4.07
N ILE A 247 8.60 -10.50 -3.30
CA ILE A 247 8.79 -11.83 -2.68
C ILE A 247 9.18 -12.92 -3.71
N PRO A 248 8.45 -13.09 -4.84
CA PRO A 248 8.75 -14.17 -5.79
C PRO A 248 10.16 -14.09 -6.37
N VAL A 249 10.67 -12.88 -6.56
CA VAL A 249 11.98 -12.65 -7.18
C VAL A 249 13.09 -12.68 -6.15
N ASP A 250 12.95 -12.03 -5.00
CA ASP A 250 13.98 -12.04 -3.96
C ASP A 250 14.20 -13.45 -3.37
N LEU A 251 13.12 -14.11 -2.93
CA LEU A 251 13.21 -15.50 -2.48
C LEU A 251 13.55 -16.46 -3.62
N GLY A 252 13.10 -16.17 -4.84
CA GLY A 252 13.39 -16.99 -6.01
C GLY A 252 14.87 -16.98 -6.40
N VAL A 253 15.57 -15.85 -6.24
CA VAL A 253 17.03 -15.77 -6.40
C VAL A 253 17.74 -16.63 -5.36
N GLU A 254 17.29 -16.59 -4.11
CA GLU A 254 17.88 -17.40 -3.04
C GLU A 254 17.58 -18.89 -3.21
N PHE A 255 16.38 -19.24 -3.68
CA PHE A 255 16.03 -20.60 -4.06
C PHE A 255 16.91 -21.08 -5.22
N LEU A 256 17.10 -20.26 -6.26
CA LEU A 256 17.99 -20.57 -7.37
C LEU A 256 19.41 -20.83 -6.87
N LYS A 257 19.99 -19.94 -6.06
CA LYS A 257 21.35 -20.09 -5.53
C LYS A 257 21.54 -21.39 -4.75
N LYS A 258 20.57 -21.75 -3.90
CA LYS A 258 20.63 -23.00 -3.11
C LYS A 258 20.58 -24.27 -3.96
N ASN A 259 19.96 -24.21 -5.14
CA ASN A 259 19.77 -25.36 -6.03
C ASN A 259 20.67 -25.30 -7.28
N PHE A 260 21.55 -24.31 -7.37
CA PHE A 260 22.53 -24.20 -8.44
C PHE A 260 23.74 -25.06 -8.07
N ASN A 261 24.13 -25.97 -8.98
CA ASN A 261 25.31 -26.80 -8.80
C ASN A 261 26.58 -25.97 -9.08
N GLY A 262 26.94 -25.14 -8.11
CA GLY A 262 28.06 -24.21 -8.14
C GLY A 262 27.66 -22.78 -7.78
N GLU A 263 28.42 -21.79 -8.28
CA GLU A 263 28.24 -20.39 -7.91
C GLU A 263 27.45 -19.59 -8.97
N VAL A 264 26.35 -18.95 -8.55
CA VAL A 264 25.55 -18.07 -9.41
C VAL A 264 26.23 -16.71 -9.59
N ASN A 265 26.52 -16.33 -10.84
CA ASN A 265 27.08 -15.01 -11.18
C ASN A 265 26.02 -13.97 -11.55
N ALA A 266 24.96 -14.43 -12.23
CA ALA A 266 24.00 -13.57 -12.92
C ALA A 266 22.61 -14.21 -12.91
N VAL A 267 21.58 -13.39 -12.72
CA VAL A 267 20.18 -13.78 -12.73
C VAL A 267 19.39 -12.87 -13.66
N GLU A 268 18.57 -13.45 -14.52
CA GLU A 268 17.58 -12.73 -15.32
C GLU A 268 16.19 -13.25 -14.92
N THR A 269 15.27 -12.34 -14.57
CA THR A 269 13.88 -12.71 -14.30
C THR A 269 12.96 -12.25 -15.41
N TYR A 270 11.94 -13.06 -15.70
CA TYR A 270 10.92 -12.77 -16.71
C TYR A 270 9.54 -12.95 -16.11
N ILE A 271 8.81 -11.86 -15.91
CA ILE A 271 7.44 -11.88 -15.43
C ILE A 271 6.44 -11.77 -16.58
N SER A 272 5.40 -12.60 -16.50
CA SER A 272 4.26 -12.58 -17.39
C SER A 272 2.97 -12.67 -16.58
N VAL A 273 1.96 -11.91 -16.98
CA VAL A 273 0.64 -11.90 -16.33
C VAL A 273 -0.37 -12.51 -17.29
N LYS A 274 -1.18 -13.43 -16.78
CA LYS A 274 -2.32 -14.01 -17.47
C LYS A 274 -3.58 -13.54 -16.79
N THR A 275 -4.48 -12.96 -17.56
CA THR A 275 -5.74 -12.38 -17.08
C THR A 275 -6.92 -13.24 -17.50
N GLY A 276 -8.00 -13.21 -16.71
CA GLY A 276 -9.28 -13.79 -17.09
C GLY A 276 -10.03 -12.98 -18.17
N PRO A 277 -11.23 -13.41 -18.55
CA PRO A 277 -12.08 -12.73 -19.54
C PRO A 277 -12.41 -11.28 -19.16
N GLN A 278 -12.51 -11.00 -17.85
CA GLN A 278 -12.76 -9.66 -17.29
C GLN A 278 -11.52 -8.75 -17.27
N GLY A 279 -10.39 -9.22 -17.81
CA GLY A 279 -9.11 -8.52 -17.78
C GLY A 279 -8.49 -8.47 -16.38
N ALA A 280 -7.42 -7.67 -16.25
CA ALA A 280 -6.83 -7.34 -14.96
C ALA A 280 -6.93 -5.84 -14.70
N ARG A 281 -6.92 -5.49 -13.42
CA ARG A 281 -6.97 -4.11 -12.95
C ARG A 281 -6.12 -3.99 -11.69
N ALA A 282 -5.39 -2.90 -11.58
CA ALA A 282 -4.60 -2.54 -10.40
C ALA A 282 -5.28 -1.40 -9.63
N ASN A 283 -5.01 -1.34 -8.33
CA ASN A 283 -5.56 -0.32 -7.45
C ASN A 283 -4.84 1.02 -7.62
N PHE A 284 -5.56 2.12 -7.40
CA PHE A 284 -5.06 3.49 -7.45
C PHE A 284 -3.84 3.74 -6.54
N ALA A 285 -3.76 3.10 -5.37
CA ALA A 285 -2.58 3.25 -4.49
C ALA A 285 -1.28 2.83 -5.19
N THR A 286 -1.33 1.78 -6.02
CA THR A 286 -0.19 1.34 -6.84
C THR A 286 0.14 2.36 -7.93
N TRP A 287 -0.89 2.92 -8.58
CA TRP A 287 -0.74 3.98 -9.58
C TRP A 287 -0.06 5.22 -9.00
N GLN A 288 -0.54 5.67 -7.84
CA GLN A 288 0.02 6.82 -7.13
C GLN A 288 1.49 6.59 -6.74
N SER A 289 1.80 5.38 -6.23
CA SER A 289 3.17 4.98 -5.92
C SER A 289 4.07 5.03 -7.16
N ALA A 290 3.58 4.59 -8.33
CA ALA A 290 4.32 4.68 -9.59
C ALA A 290 4.54 6.13 -10.01
N ILE A 291 3.50 6.97 -10.00
CA ILE A 291 3.59 8.39 -10.41
C ILE A 291 4.70 9.11 -9.65
N HIS A 292 4.67 9.01 -8.32
CA HIS A 292 5.65 9.68 -7.48
C HIS A 292 7.01 8.98 -7.54
N GLY A 293 7.03 7.64 -7.59
CA GLY A 293 8.23 6.83 -7.76
C GLY A 293 9.08 7.31 -8.93
N PHE A 294 8.48 7.40 -10.12
CA PHE A 294 9.12 7.92 -11.33
C PHE A 294 9.46 9.40 -11.22
N GLY A 295 8.56 10.22 -10.67
CA GLY A 295 8.78 11.66 -10.48
C GLY A 295 9.95 12.01 -9.54
N ALA A 296 10.42 11.06 -8.72
CA ALA A 296 11.55 11.27 -7.81
C ALA A 296 12.77 10.37 -8.10
N GLN A 297 12.85 9.77 -9.29
CA GLN A 297 13.93 8.84 -9.63
C GLN A 297 15.35 9.45 -9.48
N SER A 298 15.47 10.77 -9.67
CA SER A 298 16.73 11.51 -9.48
C SER A 298 17.27 11.45 -8.04
N GLN A 299 16.40 11.23 -7.04
CA GLN A 299 16.75 11.17 -5.61
C GLN A 299 17.39 9.82 -5.22
N LEU A 300 17.19 8.77 -6.01
CA LEU A 300 17.74 7.43 -5.72
C LEU A 300 19.26 7.38 -5.77
N LYS A 301 19.90 8.06 -6.72
CA LYS A 301 21.36 8.02 -6.87
C LYS A 301 22.11 8.58 -5.65
N PRO A 302 21.79 9.78 -5.12
CA PRO A 302 22.43 10.27 -3.89
C PRO A 302 22.07 9.41 -2.67
N LEU A 303 20.82 8.95 -2.56
CA LEU A 303 20.39 8.06 -1.48
C LEU A 303 21.19 6.75 -1.45
N ARG A 304 21.34 6.07 -2.59
CA ARG A 304 22.13 4.84 -2.71
C ARG A 304 23.60 5.06 -2.38
N ARG A 305 24.17 6.19 -2.78
CA ARG A 305 25.56 6.53 -2.41
C ARG A 305 25.73 6.54 -0.90
N ARG A 306 24.81 7.19 -0.18
CA ARG A 306 24.80 7.24 1.28
C ARG A 306 24.54 5.88 1.92
N LEU A 307 23.52 5.15 1.45
CA LEU A 307 23.20 3.81 1.96
C LEU A 307 24.40 2.87 1.86
N TYR A 308 25.09 2.84 0.71
CA TYR A 308 26.25 1.98 0.50
C TYR A 308 27.55 2.50 1.11
N SER A 309 27.55 3.68 1.75
CA SER A 309 28.70 4.18 2.52
C SER A 309 28.47 4.15 4.03
N GLU A 310 27.23 4.36 4.48
CA GLU A 310 26.87 4.50 5.90
C GLU A 310 26.36 3.18 6.50
N VAL A 311 25.61 2.37 5.73
CA VAL A 311 25.03 1.11 6.22
C VAL A 311 25.82 -0.11 5.79
N PHE A 312 26.28 -0.12 4.55
CA PHE A 312 27.14 -1.18 4.02
C PHE A 312 28.60 -0.74 4.06
N THR A 313 29.48 -1.52 4.68
CA THR A 313 30.90 -1.21 4.80
C THR A 313 31.76 -1.90 3.75
N LYS A 314 31.29 -3.01 3.13
CA LYS A 314 32.06 -3.71 2.10
C LYS A 314 31.71 -3.19 0.70
N PRO A 315 32.67 -2.71 -0.10
CA PRO A 315 32.39 -2.32 -1.47
C PRO A 315 31.96 -3.56 -2.27
N ARG A 316 30.91 -3.41 -3.08
CA ARG A 316 30.39 -4.51 -3.88
C ARG A 316 31.47 -5.00 -4.87
N PRO A 317 31.79 -6.30 -4.89
CA PRO A 317 32.78 -6.85 -5.81
C PRO A 317 32.30 -6.68 -7.25
N GLN A 318 33.20 -6.23 -8.12
CA GLN A 318 32.91 -6.20 -9.56
C GLN A 318 33.17 -7.57 -10.16
N SER A 319 32.16 -8.16 -10.81
CA SER A 319 32.37 -9.37 -11.60
C SER A 319 33.08 -9.04 -12.92
N LYS A 320 34.11 -9.83 -13.26
CA LYS A 320 34.71 -9.82 -14.61
C LYS A 320 33.71 -10.26 -15.68
N PHE A 321 32.73 -11.07 -15.29
CA PHE A 321 31.66 -11.60 -16.15
C PHE A 321 30.37 -10.81 -15.89
N ARG A 322 30.29 -9.62 -16.48
CA ARG A 322 29.13 -8.73 -16.31
C ARG A 322 27.89 -9.33 -16.98
N LEU A 323 26.73 -9.09 -16.37
CA LEU A 323 25.44 -9.41 -17.00
C LEU A 323 25.35 -8.70 -18.36
N SER A 324 24.94 -9.43 -19.40
CA SER A 324 24.90 -8.92 -20.77
C SER A 324 23.91 -7.75 -20.89
N ARG A 325 24.37 -6.64 -21.48
CA ARG A 325 23.47 -5.55 -21.86
C ARG A 325 22.69 -5.96 -23.10
N LYS A 326 21.38 -6.07 -22.97
CA LYS A 326 20.49 -6.39 -24.09
C LYS A 326 20.01 -5.11 -24.77
N THR A 327 19.96 -5.12 -26.10
CA THR A 327 19.29 -4.06 -26.88
C THR A 327 17.79 -4.20 -26.68
N LEU A 328 17.12 -3.13 -26.24
CA LEU A 328 15.70 -3.14 -25.92
C LEU A 328 14.85 -2.62 -27.09
N PRO A 329 13.62 -3.13 -27.28
CA PRO A 329 13.10 -4.37 -26.69
C PRO A 329 13.73 -5.61 -27.34
N PHE A 330 13.71 -6.76 -26.66
CA PHE A 330 14.28 -8.02 -27.18
C PHE A 330 13.32 -9.20 -27.04
N ARG A 331 13.66 -10.34 -27.64
CA ARG A 331 12.99 -11.63 -27.41
C ARG A 331 13.91 -12.54 -26.62
N SER A 332 13.36 -13.25 -25.65
CA SER A 332 14.08 -14.24 -24.84
C SER A 332 13.75 -15.65 -25.35
N GLU A 333 14.70 -16.59 -25.24
CA GLU A 333 14.43 -18.02 -25.43
C GLU A 333 13.61 -18.60 -24.27
N TYR A 334 13.70 -18.00 -23.08
CA TYR A 334 13.05 -18.48 -21.86
C TYR A 334 11.61 -17.98 -21.72
N ALA A 335 11.26 -16.87 -22.36
CA ALA A 335 9.98 -16.19 -22.16
C ALA A 335 9.32 -15.85 -23.49
N ARG A 336 7.99 -16.04 -23.55
CA ARG A 336 7.20 -15.73 -24.76
C ARG A 336 6.91 -14.24 -24.84
N GLY A 337 7.01 -13.67 -26.03
CA GLY A 337 6.71 -12.26 -26.29
C GLY A 337 7.96 -11.37 -26.34
N TRP A 338 7.73 -10.05 -26.23
CA TRP A 338 8.76 -9.02 -26.17
C TRP A 338 9.09 -8.67 -24.73
N CYS A 339 10.38 -8.61 -24.42
CA CYS A 339 10.89 -8.33 -23.09
C CYS A 339 11.31 -6.85 -22.97
N LEU A 340 10.90 -6.23 -21.85
CA LEU A 340 11.24 -4.88 -21.45
C LEU A 340 11.70 -4.87 -19.99
N PRO A 341 12.53 -3.90 -19.54
CA PRO A 341 12.91 -3.78 -18.13
C PRO A 341 11.67 -3.62 -17.26
N PHE A 342 11.52 -4.43 -16.22
CA PHE A 342 10.40 -4.29 -15.30
C PHE A 342 10.62 -3.05 -14.42
N PRO A 343 9.72 -2.04 -14.46
CA PRO A 343 9.92 -0.78 -13.75
C PRO A 343 9.42 -0.87 -12.31
N ASP A 344 9.97 -1.83 -11.56
CA ASP A 344 9.50 -2.16 -10.23
C ASP A 344 10.65 -2.08 -9.19
N ALA A 345 10.40 -2.62 -8.00
CA ALA A 345 11.36 -2.59 -6.90
C ALA A 345 12.25 -3.84 -6.80
N ASP A 346 11.96 -4.93 -7.54
CA ASP A 346 12.69 -6.20 -7.51
C ASP A 346 14.20 -5.99 -7.52
N ARG A 347 14.70 -5.22 -8.48
CA ARG A 347 16.13 -4.98 -8.62
C ARG A 347 16.72 -4.27 -7.40
N SER A 348 16.03 -3.29 -6.82
CA SER A 348 16.53 -2.60 -5.62
C SER A 348 16.59 -3.56 -4.43
N VAL A 349 15.53 -4.34 -4.21
CA VAL A 349 15.43 -5.30 -3.12
C VAL A 349 16.49 -6.39 -3.24
N VAL A 350 16.54 -7.09 -4.39
CA VAL A 350 17.52 -8.16 -4.63
C VAL A 350 18.95 -7.65 -4.48
N GLN A 351 19.25 -6.46 -5.01
CA GLN A 351 20.60 -5.90 -4.88
C GLN A 351 21.00 -5.64 -3.42
N ARG A 352 20.06 -5.16 -2.60
CA ARG A 352 20.28 -4.96 -1.16
C ARG A 352 20.41 -6.29 -0.43
N THR A 353 19.59 -7.28 -0.74
CA THR A 353 19.70 -8.64 -0.20
C THR A 353 21.07 -9.24 -0.52
N GLN A 354 21.50 -9.20 -1.78
CA GLN A 354 22.81 -9.70 -2.19
C GLN A 354 23.97 -8.93 -1.50
N GLN A 355 23.85 -7.61 -1.34
CA GLN A 355 24.84 -6.81 -0.61
C GLN A 355 24.91 -7.20 0.86
N TYR A 356 23.77 -7.36 1.54
CA TYR A 356 23.72 -7.77 2.94
C TYR A 356 24.39 -9.14 3.14
N ARG A 357 24.10 -10.12 2.28
CA ARG A 357 24.69 -11.46 2.36
C ARG A 357 26.20 -11.44 2.11
N TYR A 358 26.67 -10.63 1.17
CA TYR A 358 28.11 -10.43 0.98
C TYR A 358 28.79 -9.83 2.22
N GLU A 359 28.13 -8.88 2.86
CA GLU A 359 28.66 -8.22 4.04
C GLU A 359 28.71 -9.14 5.25
N THR A 360 27.63 -9.87 5.50
CA THR A 360 27.41 -10.63 6.74
C THR A 360 27.76 -12.12 6.63
N LEU A 361 27.49 -12.74 5.48
CA LEU A 361 27.67 -14.18 5.25
C LEU A 361 28.87 -14.48 4.35
N ASN A 362 29.55 -13.44 3.85
CA ASN A 362 30.69 -13.54 2.93
C ASN A 362 30.37 -14.30 1.62
N GLU A 363 29.10 -14.25 1.21
CA GLU A 363 28.66 -14.85 -0.06
C GLU A 363 28.86 -13.90 -1.22
N ARG A 364 29.31 -14.40 -2.37
CA ARG A 364 29.42 -13.57 -3.58
C ARG A 364 28.03 -13.07 -4.00
N PRO A 365 27.86 -11.76 -4.26
CA PRO A 365 26.57 -11.22 -4.66
C PRO A 365 26.28 -11.53 -6.13
N ALA A 366 25.11 -12.11 -6.41
CA ALA A 366 24.63 -12.28 -7.78
C ALA A 366 24.31 -10.92 -8.43
N GLN A 367 24.56 -10.81 -9.73
CA GLN A 367 24.01 -9.73 -10.55
C GLN A 367 22.58 -10.07 -10.93
N MET A 368 21.70 -9.08 -11.05
CA MET A 368 20.30 -9.33 -11.39
C MET A 368 19.69 -8.19 -12.22
N GLU A 369 18.92 -8.57 -13.25
CA GLU A 369 18.00 -7.68 -13.96
C GLU A 369 16.62 -8.34 -14.08
N ALA A 370 15.58 -7.51 -13.97
CA ALA A 370 14.18 -7.92 -14.06
C ALA A 370 13.56 -7.47 -15.38
N TYR A 371 12.85 -8.39 -16.02
CA TYR A 371 12.12 -8.12 -17.26
C TYR A 371 10.66 -8.53 -17.12
N PHE A 372 9.79 -7.81 -17.81
CA PHE A 372 8.41 -8.23 -18.04
C PHE A 372 8.17 -8.47 -19.52
N THR A 373 7.20 -9.32 -19.82
CA THR A 373 6.90 -9.71 -21.20
C THR A 373 5.56 -9.20 -21.67
N VAL A 374 5.52 -8.69 -22.91
CA VAL A 374 4.28 -8.37 -23.62
C VAL A 374 4.07 -9.31 -24.82
N PRO A 375 2.84 -9.77 -25.08
CA PRO A 375 2.60 -10.93 -25.94
C PRO A 375 2.92 -10.69 -27.43
N ASN A 376 2.72 -9.46 -27.92
CA ASN A 376 2.85 -9.15 -29.35
C ASN A 376 3.35 -7.73 -29.58
N PHE A 377 3.68 -7.42 -30.84
CA PHE A 377 4.27 -6.15 -31.24
C PHE A 377 3.30 -4.96 -31.05
N LEU A 378 2.00 -5.16 -31.25
CA LEU A 378 1.02 -4.09 -31.05
C LEU A 378 0.91 -3.68 -29.57
N ALA A 379 0.85 -4.67 -28.67
CA ALA A 379 0.89 -4.44 -27.24
C ALA A 379 2.18 -3.73 -26.80
N LEU A 380 3.31 -4.09 -27.41
CA LEU A 380 4.60 -3.41 -27.20
C LEU A 380 4.53 -1.94 -27.62
N MET A 381 4.04 -1.62 -28.82
CA MET A 381 3.93 -0.24 -29.30
C MET A 381 2.98 0.59 -28.42
N GLY A 382 1.83 0.03 -28.04
CA GLY A 382 0.89 0.69 -27.14
C GLY A 382 1.52 0.98 -25.78
N LEU A 383 2.23 0.01 -25.19
CA LEU A 383 2.91 0.18 -23.92
C LEU A 383 4.03 1.24 -23.98
N LEU A 384 4.84 1.27 -25.05
CA LEU A 384 5.88 2.29 -25.21
C LEU A 384 5.27 3.68 -25.35
N PHE A 385 4.15 3.80 -26.07
CA PHE A 385 3.41 5.06 -26.19
C PHE A 385 2.87 5.53 -24.84
N VAL A 386 2.20 4.66 -24.08
CA VAL A 386 1.70 4.95 -22.73
C VAL A 386 2.87 5.32 -21.80
N GLY A 387 3.96 4.57 -21.85
CA GLY A 387 5.16 4.83 -21.04
C GLY A 387 5.80 6.18 -21.34
N ALA A 388 5.82 6.61 -22.61
CA ALA A 388 6.32 7.92 -23.00
C ALA A 388 5.45 9.06 -22.44
N ILE A 389 4.12 8.95 -22.58
CA ILE A 389 3.18 9.91 -21.99
C ILE A 389 3.36 9.97 -20.47
N PHE A 390 3.40 8.80 -19.83
CA PHE A 390 3.57 8.69 -18.38
C PHE A 390 4.89 9.35 -17.91
N GLY A 391 6.01 9.09 -18.60
CA GLY A 391 7.31 9.69 -18.28
C GLY A 391 7.32 11.22 -18.40
N VAL A 392 6.68 11.77 -19.43
CA VAL A 392 6.54 13.22 -19.59
C VAL A 392 5.70 13.81 -18.45
N PHE A 393 4.53 13.25 -18.18
CA PHE A 393 3.60 13.80 -17.18
C PHE A 393 4.14 13.69 -15.76
N THR A 394 4.82 12.59 -15.41
CA THR A 394 5.42 12.42 -14.08
C THR A 394 6.53 13.43 -13.78
N SER A 395 7.15 13.99 -14.82
CA SER A 395 8.20 15.01 -14.69
C SER A 395 7.67 16.38 -14.24
N PHE A 396 6.37 16.65 -14.39
CA PHE A 396 5.76 17.93 -14.03
C PHE A 396 4.74 17.78 -12.89
N ARG A 397 4.63 18.79 -12.01
CA ARG A 397 3.63 18.80 -10.92
C ARG A 397 2.20 18.70 -11.46
N TRP A 398 1.84 19.55 -12.43
CA TRP A 398 0.52 19.53 -13.06
C TRP A 398 0.25 18.20 -13.79
N GLY A 399 1.29 17.60 -14.40
CA GLY A 399 1.18 16.31 -15.08
C GLY A 399 0.88 15.18 -14.09
N ARG A 400 1.54 15.16 -12.94
CA ARG A 400 1.23 14.23 -11.84
C ARG A 400 -0.21 14.39 -11.35
N SER A 401 -0.68 15.62 -11.15
CA SER A 401 -2.07 15.88 -10.76
C SER A 401 -3.08 15.34 -11.78
N LEU A 402 -2.81 15.46 -13.09
CA LEU A 402 -3.66 14.89 -14.13
C LEU A 402 -3.66 13.35 -14.12
N LEU A 403 -2.50 12.73 -13.95
CA LEU A 403 -2.38 11.28 -13.84
C LEU A 403 -3.18 10.74 -12.63
N GLU A 404 -3.16 11.45 -11.50
CA GLU A 404 -3.92 11.08 -10.29
C GLU A 404 -5.42 11.35 -10.41
N ALA A 405 -5.81 12.41 -11.13
CA ALA A 405 -7.21 12.75 -11.37
C ALA A 405 -7.89 11.74 -12.31
N TYR A 406 -7.19 11.29 -13.36
CA TYR A 406 -7.76 10.43 -14.40
C TYR A 406 -6.97 9.11 -14.59
N PRO A 407 -6.86 8.26 -13.55
CA PRO A 407 -6.03 7.06 -13.59
C PRO A 407 -6.49 6.08 -14.67
N SER A 408 -7.80 5.85 -14.81
CA SER A 408 -8.35 4.94 -15.83
C SER A 408 -8.09 5.45 -17.25
N PHE A 409 -8.12 6.77 -17.48
CA PHE A 409 -7.88 7.34 -18.81
C PHE A 409 -6.41 7.18 -19.20
N PHE A 410 -5.49 7.63 -18.35
CA PHE A 410 -4.05 7.60 -18.64
C PHE A 410 -3.44 6.19 -18.63
N SER A 411 -4.12 5.23 -17.98
CA SER A 411 -3.71 3.84 -17.97
C SER A 411 -4.51 2.93 -18.91
N PHE A 412 -5.43 3.48 -19.71
CA PHE A 412 -6.31 2.70 -20.58
C PHE A 412 -7.08 1.60 -19.83
N GLY A 413 -7.54 1.92 -18.61
CA GLY A 413 -8.33 1.05 -17.75
C GLY A 413 -7.53 0.10 -16.86
N ALA A 414 -6.19 0.07 -17.00
CA ALA A 414 -5.33 -0.82 -16.22
C ALA A 414 -5.29 -0.45 -14.72
N PHE A 415 -5.42 0.82 -14.37
CA PHE A 415 -5.48 1.30 -12.98
C PHE A 415 -6.78 2.05 -12.71
N SER A 416 -7.38 1.82 -11.54
CA SER A 416 -8.57 2.56 -11.10
C SER A 416 -8.66 2.70 -9.58
N ARG A 417 -9.48 3.66 -9.13
CA ARG A 417 -9.77 3.88 -7.69
C ARG A 417 -10.61 2.77 -7.06
N VAL A 418 -11.46 2.10 -7.84
CA VAL A 418 -12.26 0.97 -7.35
C VAL A 418 -11.38 -0.28 -7.15
N GLY A 419 -10.25 -0.38 -7.84
CA GLY A 419 -9.41 -1.57 -7.85
C GLY A 419 -10.02 -2.75 -8.63
N PRO A 420 -9.37 -3.93 -8.60
CA PRO A 420 -9.91 -5.14 -9.22
C PRO A 420 -11.05 -5.77 -8.43
N THR A 421 -11.96 -6.44 -9.13
CA THR A 421 -12.99 -7.29 -8.49
C THR A 421 -12.39 -8.60 -7.98
N ARG A 422 -13.08 -9.29 -7.07
CA ARG A 422 -12.66 -10.63 -6.60
C ARG A 422 -12.55 -11.65 -7.75
N GLU A 423 -13.45 -11.60 -8.72
CA GLU A 423 -13.39 -12.44 -9.92
C GLU A 423 -12.14 -12.13 -10.76
N GLN A 424 -11.86 -10.84 -11.02
CA GLN A 424 -10.64 -10.43 -11.70
C GLN A 424 -9.38 -10.90 -10.97
N LEU A 425 -9.35 -10.82 -9.64
CA LEU A 425 -8.24 -11.31 -8.82
C LEU A 425 -8.08 -12.82 -8.93
N ARG A 426 -9.17 -13.59 -8.79
CA ARG A 426 -9.16 -15.06 -8.87
C ARG A 426 -8.73 -15.57 -10.23
N ASP A 427 -9.15 -14.91 -11.30
CA ASP A 427 -8.88 -15.33 -12.67
C ASP A 427 -7.55 -14.77 -13.20
N THR A 428 -6.88 -13.91 -12.43
CA THR A 428 -5.55 -13.40 -12.73
C THR A 428 -4.48 -14.30 -12.10
N SER A 429 -3.49 -14.67 -12.91
CA SER A 429 -2.32 -15.42 -12.45
C SER A 429 -1.06 -14.78 -13.04
N PHE A 430 0.08 -15.06 -12.41
CA PHE A 430 1.37 -14.61 -12.88
C PHE A 430 2.32 -15.79 -12.99
N ARG A 431 3.31 -15.66 -13.87
CA ARG A 431 4.41 -16.60 -14.00
C ARG A 431 5.71 -15.81 -14.03
N THR A 432 6.58 -16.14 -13.09
CA THR A 432 7.95 -15.62 -13.01
C THR A 432 8.92 -16.74 -13.39
N ILE A 433 9.76 -16.51 -14.39
CA ILE A 433 10.85 -17.40 -14.78
C ILE A 433 12.14 -16.78 -14.28
N ILE A 434 12.94 -17.54 -13.53
CA ILE A 434 14.20 -17.08 -12.94
C ILE A 434 15.32 -17.91 -13.54
N VAL A 435 16.24 -17.26 -14.25
CA VAL A 435 17.32 -17.92 -14.99
C VAL A 435 18.66 -17.53 -14.38
N GLY A 436 19.35 -18.51 -13.79
CA GLY A 436 20.70 -18.36 -13.27
C GLY A 436 21.77 -18.72 -14.29
N LYS A 437 22.84 -17.92 -14.37
CA LYS A 437 24.08 -18.25 -15.07
C LYS A 437 25.24 -18.12 -14.09
N GLY A 438 26.12 -19.11 -14.08
CA GLY A 438 27.16 -19.26 -13.08
C GLY A 438 28.22 -20.24 -13.54
N TRP A 439 29.02 -20.70 -12.59
CA TRP A 439 30.05 -21.72 -12.81
C TRP A 439 29.67 -22.97 -12.02
N ALA A 440 30.07 -24.13 -12.53
CA ALA A 440 30.11 -25.33 -11.72
C ALA A 440 31.22 -25.21 -10.66
N ASP A 441 31.06 -25.93 -9.54
CA ASP A 441 32.09 -26.04 -8.50
C ASP A 441 33.41 -26.61 -9.03
#